data_AF-A0A7J6W3A1-F1
#
_entry.id   AF-A0A7J6W3A1-F1
#
_cell.length_a   1.000
_cell.length_b   1.000
_cell.length_c   1.000
_cell.angle_alpha   90.00
_cell.angle_beta   90.00
_cell.angle_gamma   90.00
#
_symmetry.space_group_name_H-M   'P 1'
#
loop_
_entity.id
_entity.type
_entity.pdbx_description
1 polymer ?
#
loop_
_entity_poly.entity_id
_entity_poly.type
_entity_poly.pdbx_seq_one_letter_code
_entity_poly.pdbx_strand_id
1 'polypeptide(L)'
;GGGESLDQVSERCTSALQKIAQNHKGERVVVVTHGGVVRAFHKRASPKGKPGKILNASVNIFHISDEGDWVIKTWGDVSHLSNTMYLEGAFGGDKNSG
;
A
#
# COMPACT_ATOMS: atom_id res chain seq x y z
N GLY A 1 -11.32 -21.01 14.27
CA GLY A 1 -10.95 -20.21 13.08
C GLY A 1 -9.46 -19.95 13.10
N GLY A 2 -8.81 -19.81 11.95
CA GLY A 2 -7.35 -19.61 11.79
C GLY A 2 -6.99 -18.26 11.15
N GLY A 3 -7.61 -17.17 11.61
CA GLY A 3 -7.32 -15.82 11.13
C GLY A 3 -5.98 -15.29 11.63
N GLU A 4 -5.44 -14.27 10.96
CA GLU A 4 -4.21 -13.58 11.36
C GLU A 4 -4.53 -12.32 12.17
N SER A 5 -3.63 -11.95 13.08
CA SER A 5 -3.63 -10.64 13.73
C SER A 5 -3.16 -9.55 12.76
N LEU A 6 -3.48 -8.28 13.05
CA LEU A 6 -3.01 -7.15 12.25
C LEU A 6 -1.48 -7.08 12.17
N ASP A 7 -0.78 -7.48 13.23
CA ASP A 7 0.68 -7.48 13.25
C ASP A 7 1.24 -8.64 12.43
N GLN A 8 0.62 -9.84 12.45
CA GLN A 8 0.98 -10.96 11.58
C GLN A 8 0.83 -10.61 10.10
N VAL A 9 -0.30 -10.00 9.72
CA VAL A 9 -0.52 -9.53 8.35
C VAL A 9 0.52 -8.46 7.99
N SER A 10 0.78 -7.52 8.90
CA SER A 10 1.75 -6.45 8.66
C SER A 10 3.16 -7.00 8.41
N GLU A 11 3.63 -7.90 9.26
CA GLU A 11 4.94 -8.52 9.14
C GLU A 11 5.07 -9.34 7.85
N ARG A 12 4.08 -10.20 7.58
CA ARG A 12 4.06 -11.02 6.36
C ARG A 12 4.10 -10.17 5.09
N CYS A 13 3.27 -9.13 5.02
CA CYS A 13 3.15 -8.27 3.84
C CYS A 13 4.43 -7.45 3.62
N THR A 14 4.94 -6.80 4.67
CA THR A 14 6.14 -5.95 4.58
C THR A 14 7.38 -6.77 4.24
N SER A 15 7.50 -7.98 4.80
CA SER A 15 8.56 -8.94 4.45
C SER A 15 8.49 -9.35 2.97
N ALA A 16 7.29 -9.61 2.45
CA ALA A 16 7.11 -9.96 1.04
C ALA A 16 7.55 -8.82 0.12
N LEU A 17 7.12 -7.58 0.38
CA LEU A 17 7.49 -6.43 -0.44
C LEU A 17 8.99 -6.09 -0.32
N GLN A 18 9.61 -6.30 0.85
CA GLN A 18 11.05 -6.10 1.02
C GLN A 18 11.87 -7.12 0.22
N LYS A 19 11.42 -8.38 0.12
CA LYS A 19 12.04 -9.38 -0.77
C LYS A 19 11.93 -8.99 -2.25
N ILE A 20 10.77 -8.47 -2.67
CA ILE A 20 10.58 -7.95 -4.03
C ILE A 20 11.57 -6.81 -4.30
N ALA A 21 11.68 -5.85 -3.39
CA ALA A 21 12.62 -4.74 -3.52
C ALA A 21 14.09 -5.20 -3.62
N GLN A 22 14.47 -6.20 -2.82
CA GLN A 22 15.83 -6.77 -2.86
C GLN A 22 16.13 -7.51 -4.17
N ASN A 23 15.15 -8.18 -4.75
CA ASN A 23 15.32 -8.91 -6.02
C ASN A 23 15.32 -7.98 -7.25
N HIS A 24 14.76 -6.77 -7.13
CA HIS A 24 14.57 -5.82 -8.22
C HIS A 24 15.22 -4.46 -7.91
N LYS A 25 16.47 -4.48 -7.42
CA LYS A 25 17.22 -3.26 -7.08
C LYS A 25 17.44 -2.37 -8.30
N GLY A 26 17.15 -1.08 -8.16
CA GLY A 26 17.26 -0.11 -9.25
C GLY A 26 16.12 -0.14 -10.26
N GLU A 27 15.17 -1.07 -10.12
CA GLU A 27 14.02 -1.19 -11.02
C GLU A 27 12.77 -0.52 -10.44
N ARG A 28 11.79 -0.25 -11.31
CA ARG A 28 10.44 0.18 -10.92
C ARG A 28 9.48 -1.00 -11.02
N VAL A 29 8.99 -1.46 -9.88
CA VAL A 29 8.06 -2.60 -9.78
C VAL A 29 6.64 -2.10 -9.51
N VAL A 30 5.66 -2.70 -10.21
CA VAL A 30 4.23 -2.50 -9.94
C VAL A 30 3.70 -3.66 -9.10
N VAL A 31 3.03 -3.35 -7.99
CA VAL A 31 2.40 -4.34 -7.12
C VAL A 31 0.91 -4.01 -7.01
N VAL A 32 0.06 -4.99 -7.35
CA VAL A 32 -1.39 -4.90 -7.19
C VAL A 32 -1.79 -5.65 -5.93
N THR A 33 -2.54 -5.01 -5.03
CA THR A 33 -2.90 -5.59 -3.74
C THR A 33 -4.17 -4.97 -3.14
N HIS A 34 -4.51 -5.38 -1.91
CA HIS A 34 -5.72 -4.96 -1.20
C HIS A 34 -5.44 -3.88 -0.14
N GLY A 35 -6.50 -3.22 0.35
CA GLY A 35 -6.39 -2.10 1.29
C GLY A 35 -5.70 -2.43 2.62
N GLY A 36 -5.91 -3.63 3.17
CA GLY A 36 -5.22 -4.09 4.39
C GLY A 36 -3.70 -4.16 4.22
N VAL A 37 -3.24 -4.60 3.04
CA VAL A 37 -1.82 -4.69 2.69
C VAL A 37 -1.22 -3.30 2.48
N VAL A 38 -1.92 -2.41 1.77
CA VAL A 38 -1.51 -1.00 1.59
C VAL A 38 -1.39 -0.29 2.95
N ARG A 39 -2.28 -0.59 3.90
CA ARG A 39 -2.21 -0.06 5.27
C ARG A 39 -0.97 -0.57 6.02
N ALA A 40 -0.62 -1.85 5.86
CA ALA A 40 0.62 -2.40 6.42
C ALA A 40 1.87 -1.69 5.86
N PHE A 41 1.90 -1.44 4.54
CA PHE A 41 3.00 -0.70 3.90
C PHE A 41 3.12 0.73 4.43
N HIS A 42 2.00 1.42 4.63
CA HIS A 42 2.01 2.73 5.27
C HIS A 42 2.55 2.68 6.70
N LYS A 43 2.10 1.72 7.53
CA LYS A 43 2.58 1.57 8.91
C LYS A 43 4.10 1.34 8.95
N ARG A 44 4.65 0.60 7.98
CA ARG A 44 6.11 0.39 7.85
C ARG A 44 6.87 1.66 7.45
N ALA A 45 6.33 2.41 6.49
CA ALA A 45 6.97 3.63 5.97
C ALA A 45 6.77 4.87 6.87
N SER A 46 5.70 4.90 7.65
CA SER A 46 5.39 5.99 8.59
C SER A 46 4.74 5.42 9.86
N PRO A 47 5.54 4.89 10.80
CA PRO A 47 5.02 4.21 12.01
C PRO A 47 4.16 5.09 12.92
N LYS A 48 4.38 6.41 12.89
CA LYS A 48 3.61 7.40 13.66
C LYS A 48 2.52 8.08 12.83
N GLY A 49 2.52 7.87 11.51
CA GLY A 49 1.57 8.49 10.61
C GLY A 49 0.25 7.74 10.55
N LYS A 50 -0.85 8.47 10.33
CA LYS A 50 -2.14 7.87 9.99
C LYS A 50 -2.30 7.90 8.48
N PRO A 51 -2.54 6.75 7.81
CA PRO A 51 -2.81 6.76 6.39
C PRO A 51 -4.08 7.58 6.10
N GLY A 52 -4.06 8.34 5.00
CA GLY A 52 -5.28 8.86 4.41
C GLY A 52 -6.22 7.74 3.95
N LYS A 53 -7.37 8.11 3.37
CA LYS A 53 -8.29 7.13 2.80
C LYS A 53 -7.58 6.27 1.74
N ILE A 54 -7.77 4.96 1.81
CA ILE A 54 -7.30 4.03 0.77
C ILE A 54 -8.46 3.86 -0.20
N LEU A 55 -8.29 4.33 -1.43
CA LEU A 55 -9.29 4.24 -2.48
C LEU A 55 -8.99 3.03 -3.37
N ASN A 56 -10.03 2.34 -3.85
CA ASN A 56 -9.84 1.32 -4.87
C ASN A 56 -9.22 1.93 -6.12
N ALA A 57 -8.39 1.14 -6.80
CA ALA A 57 -7.59 1.57 -7.94
C ALA A 57 -6.67 2.77 -7.67
N SER A 58 -6.47 3.21 -6.41
CA SER A 58 -5.48 4.26 -6.13
C SER A 58 -4.04 3.77 -6.26
N VAL A 59 -3.19 4.65 -6.77
CA VAL A 59 -1.76 4.45 -6.89
C VAL A 59 -1.05 5.03 -5.67
N ASN A 60 -0.19 4.20 -5.06
CA ASN A 60 0.66 4.60 -3.95
C ASN A 60 2.11 4.31 -4.36
N ILE A 61 2.99 5.30 -4.21
CA ILE A 61 4.40 5.18 -4.61
C ILE A 61 5.26 5.18 -3.36
N PHE A 62 6.02 4.11 -3.20
CA PHE A 62 7.02 3.95 -2.15
C PHE A 62 8.41 3.94 -2.79
N HIS A 63 9.35 4.66 -2.19
CA HIS A 63 10.76 4.53 -2.46
C HIS A 63 11.37 3.69 -1.34
N ILE A 64 12.01 2.58 -1.69
CA ILE A 64 12.67 1.67 -0.74
C ILE A 64 14.17 1.76 -0.99
N SER A 65 14.95 2.15 0.01
CA SER A 65 16.41 2.25 -0.09
C SER A 65 17.08 0.88 -0.01
N ASP A 66 18.37 0.82 -0.32
CA ASP A 66 19.17 -0.41 -0.20
C ASP A 66 19.29 -0.90 1.25
N GLU A 67 19.23 0.01 2.21
CA GLU A 67 19.20 -0.24 3.65
C GLU A 67 17.81 -0.72 4.13
N GLY A 68 16.81 -0.66 3.26
CA GLY A 68 15.44 -1.08 3.56
C GLY A 68 14.62 -0.02 4.28
N ASP A 69 14.97 1.25 4.13
CA ASP A 69 14.15 2.38 4.58
C ASP A 69 13.09 2.73 3.54
N TRP A 70 11.88 3.02 4.02
CA TRP A 70 10.71 3.23 3.16
C TRP A 70 10.25 4.67 3.25
N VAL A 71 10.10 5.31 2.09
CA VAL A 71 9.61 6.68 1.98
C VAL A 71 8.38 6.71 1.08
N ILE A 72 7.28 7.25 1.60
CA ILE A 72 6.06 7.47 0.81
C ILE A 72 6.28 8.70 -0.07
N LYS A 73 6.15 8.55 -1.39
CA LYS A 73 6.24 9.64 -2.37
C LYS A 73 4.88 10.11 -2.84
N THR A 74 3.94 9.17 -2.98
CA THR A 74 2.56 9.45 -3.42
C THR A 74 1.62 8.55 -2.64
N TRP A 75 0.47 9.09 -2.25
CA TRP A 75 -0.55 8.36 -1.51
C TRP A 75 -1.93 8.61 -2.11
N GLY A 76 -2.66 7.53 -2.39
CA GLY A 76 -4.07 7.59 -2.79
C GLY A 76 -4.33 8.24 -4.14
N ASP A 77 -3.38 8.22 -5.08
CA ASP A 77 -3.53 8.91 -6.36
C ASP A 77 -4.51 8.19 -7.30
N VAL A 78 -5.59 8.88 -7.66
CA VAL A 78 -6.63 8.43 -8.59
C VAL A 78 -6.72 9.31 -9.82
N SER A 79 -5.74 10.20 -10.05
CA SER A 79 -5.73 11.14 -11.17
C SER A 79 -5.87 10.47 -12.54
N HIS A 80 -5.31 9.26 -12.70
CA HIS A 80 -5.46 8.46 -13.93
C HIS A 80 -6.92 8.04 -14.23
N LEU A 81 -7.79 8.03 -13.22
CA LEU A 81 -9.20 7.73 -13.40
C LEU A 81 -10.01 8.96 -13.80
N SER A 82 -9.47 10.18 -13.70
CA SER A 82 -10.24 11.44 -13.96
C SER A 82 -10.89 11.51 -15.35
N ASN A 83 -10.34 10.82 -16.35
CA ASN A 83 -10.92 10.72 -17.69
C ASN A 83 -11.82 9.48 -17.91
N THR A 84 -11.97 8.65 -16.88
CA THR A 84 -12.92 7.55 -16.84
C THR A 84 -14.18 8.05 -16.15
N MET A 85 -15.37 7.72 -16.65
CA MET A 85 -16.64 8.19 -16.09
C MET A 85 -16.98 7.46 -14.77
N TYR A 86 -16.08 7.48 -13.79
CA TYR A 86 -16.27 6.80 -12.50
C TYR A 86 -16.89 7.74 -11.47
N LEU A 87 -17.72 7.17 -10.59
CA LEU A 87 -18.24 7.89 -9.43
C LEU A 87 -17.16 7.92 -8.35
N GLU A 88 -16.78 9.10 -7.85
CA GLU A 88 -15.78 9.27 -6.79
C GLU A 88 -16.08 8.44 -5.52
N GLY A 89 -17.35 8.09 -5.30
CA GLY A 89 -17.81 7.25 -4.20
C GLY A 89 -17.76 5.74 -4.45
N ALA A 90 -17.62 5.27 -5.70
CA ALA A 90 -17.69 3.84 -6.05
C ALA A 90 -16.50 3.02 -5.51
N PHE A 91 -15.40 3.71 -5.17
CA PHE A 91 -14.13 3.10 -4.79
C PHE A 91 -13.75 3.34 -3.33
N GLY A 92 -14.69 3.85 -2.51
CA GLY A 92 -14.45 4.07 -1.09
C GLY A 92 -14.38 2.77 -0.30
N GLY A 93 -13.18 2.34 0.09
CA GLY A 93 -13.01 1.26 1.07
C GLY A 93 -13.72 1.59 2.38
N ASP A 94 -14.56 0.67 2.84
CA ASP A 94 -15.27 0.78 4.10
C ASP A 94 -14.33 0.51 5.30
N LYS A 95 -14.78 0.87 6.49
CA LYS A 95 -13.99 0.70 7.74
C LYS A 95 -13.75 -0.77 8.10
N ASN A 96 -14.34 -1.70 7.36
CA ASN A 96 -14.37 -3.14 7.63
C ASN A 96 -13.57 -3.96 6.61
N SER A 97 -12.88 -3.33 5.66
CA SER A 97 -11.95 -4.00 4.75
C SER A 97 -10.65 -4.39 5.50
N GLY A 98 -10.75 -5.40 6.37
CA GLY A 98 -9.67 -5.99 7.16
C GLY A 98 -9.75 -7.51 7.12
#